data_AF-A0A8U1EV72-F1
#
_entry.id   AF-A0A8U1EV72-F1
#
_cell.length_a   1.000
_cell.length_b   1.000
_cell.length_c   1.000
_cell.angle_alpha   90.00
_cell.angle_beta   90.00
_cell.angle_gamma   90.00
#
_symmetry.space_group_name_H-M   'P 1'
#
loop_
_entity.id
_entity.type
_entity.pdbx_description
1 polymer ?
#
loop_
_entity_poly.entity_id
_entity_poly.type
_entity_poly.pdbx_seq_one_letter_code
_entity_poly.pdbx_strand_id
1 'polypeptide(L)'
;MMKFIHAGLNILAFIFVVISLVAVFDFHNAQNIPNMYSLHSWVGLAAVILYSLQLVLGVCIYLIPITPIYLRAAFMPLHVYSGLFIFASVIATALMGITEKLIFGLKYPKYKDSPPEANFVNVLGVLIVVFGAIILWIATRPSWKRPSEQVLRSLPTYRDGSAGTKMGTALSQQTDLIDPEGNGDARRRSGKLEDSGQVN
;
A
#
# COMPACT_ATOMS: atom_id res chain seq x y z
N MET A 1 -12.84 9.10 9.73
CA MET A 1 -11.81 9.01 10.79
C MET A 1 -10.44 8.57 10.27
N MET A 2 -10.26 7.35 9.73
CA MET A 2 -8.93 6.83 9.36
C MET A 2 -8.15 7.66 8.33
N LYS A 3 -8.83 8.28 7.35
CA LYS A 3 -8.18 9.17 6.37
C LYS A 3 -7.51 10.39 7.03
N PHE A 4 -8.15 10.95 8.07
CA PHE A 4 -7.60 12.08 8.83
C PHE A 4 -6.41 11.67 9.69
N ILE A 5 -6.44 10.47 10.29
CA ILE A 5 -5.30 9.93 11.04
C ILE A 5 -4.10 9.73 10.10
N HIS A 6 -4.33 9.10 8.93
CA HIS A 6 -3.29 8.92 7.94
C HIS A 6 -2.71 10.27 7.46
N ALA A 7 -3.57 11.22 7.08
CA ALA A 7 -3.11 12.54 6.66
C ALA A 7 -2.36 13.27 7.79
N GLY A 8 -2.88 13.26 9.02
CA GLY A 8 -2.26 13.90 10.18
C GLY A 8 -0.88 13.34 10.50
N LEU A 9 -0.71 12.01 10.49
CA LEU A 9 0.59 11.37 10.70
C LEU A 9 1.59 11.74 9.59
N ASN A 10 1.16 11.77 8.33
CA ASN A 10 2.04 12.13 7.22
C ASN A 10 2.43 13.62 7.24
N ILE A 11 1.51 14.51 7.61
CA ILE A 11 1.79 15.94 7.80
C ILE A 11 2.79 16.15 8.94
N LEU A 12 2.60 15.46 10.07
CA LEU A 12 3.52 15.54 11.21
C LEU A 12 4.92 15.05 10.81
N ALA A 13 5.01 13.92 10.10
CA ALA A 13 6.28 13.43 9.57
C ALA A 13 6.92 14.43 8.58
N PHE A 14 6.12 15.08 7.74
CA PHE A 14 6.60 16.10 6.81
C PHE A 14 7.22 17.31 7.53
N ILE A 15 6.61 17.77 8.62
CA ILE A 15 7.17 18.85 9.45
C ILE A 15 8.55 18.46 9.97
N PHE A 16 8.72 17.24 10.51
CA PHE A 16 10.03 16.77 10.97
C PHE A 16 11.05 16.67 9.84
N VAL A 17 10.64 16.24 8.66
CA VAL A 17 11.51 16.21 7.47
C VAL A 17 11.98 17.61 7.09
N VAL A 18 11.09 18.60 7.04
CA VAL A 18 11.46 19.99 6.75
C VAL A 18 12.46 20.52 7.78
N ILE A 19 12.21 20.30 9.07
CA ILE A 19 13.14 20.69 10.14
C ILE A 19 14.51 20.02 9.95
N SER A 20 14.54 18.73 9.61
CA SER A 20 15.79 18.01 9.37
C SER A 20 16.59 18.53 8.17
N LEU A 21 15.91 18.95 7.09
CA LEU A 21 16.55 19.56 5.93
C LEU A 21 17.13 20.92 6.29
N VAL A 22 16.36 21.79 6.94
CA VAL A 22 16.85 23.10 7.38
C VAL A 22 18.09 22.93 8.26
N ALA A 23 18.06 22.01 9.22
CA ALA A 23 19.20 21.74 10.09
C ALA A 23 20.48 21.33 9.33
N VAL A 24 20.38 20.46 8.31
CA VAL A 24 21.58 20.04 7.55
C VAL A 24 22.10 21.14 6.62
N PHE A 25 21.21 21.90 5.97
CA PHE A 25 21.61 23.02 5.13
C PHE A 25 22.26 24.14 5.95
N ASP A 26 21.70 24.48 7.11
CA ASP A 26 22.28 25.46 8.02
C ASP A 26 23.66 25.01 8.53
N PHE A 27 23.79 23.74 8.91
CA PHE A 27 25.07 23.17 9.33
C PHE A 27 26.13 23.24 8.22
N HIS A 28 25.79 22.82 7.00
CA HIS A 28 26.72 22.88 5.86
C HIS A 28 27.13 24.31 5.53
N ASN A 29 26.17 25.24 5.50
CA ASN A 29 26.44 26.64 5.22
C ASN A 29 27.35 27.25 6.30
N ALA A 30 27.09 26.97 7.58
CA ALA A 30 27.92 27.45 8.68
C ALA A 30 29.34 26.86 8.68
N GLN A 31 29.50 25.62 8.19
CA GLN A 31 30.79 24.93 8.12
C GLN A 31 31.48 25.04 6.75
N ASN A 32 30.93 25.81 5.81
CA ASN A 32 31.41 25.92 4.43
C ASN A 32 31.57 24.56 3.72
N ILE A 33 30.67 23.63 4.00
CA ILE A 33 30.60 22.32 3.34
C ILE A 33 29.70 22.47 2.10
N PRO A 34 30.12 21.98 0.91
CA PRO A 34 29.26 22.03 -0.26
C PRO A 34 27.98 21.23 -0.02
N ASN A 35 26.84 21.77 -0.47
CA ASN A 35 25.56 21.08 -0.41
C ASN A 35 25.35 20.18 -1.63
N MET A 36 24.48 19.17 -1.49
CA MET A 36 23.94 18.39 -2.60
C MET A 36 24.97 17.68 -3.51
N TYR A 37 26.10 17.20 -2.96
CA TYR A 37 27.12 16.49 -3.74
C TYR A 37 27.09 14.97 -3.57
N SER A 38 26.49 14.45 -2.49
CA SER A 38 26.49 13.01 -2.20
C SER A 38 25.26 12.30 -2.75
N LEU A 39 25.37 10.99 -3.02
CA LEU A 39 24.23 10.18 -3.46
C LEU A 39 23.12 10.16 -2.40
N HIS A 40 23.48 10.12 -1.12
CA HIS A 40 22.53 10.28 -0.01
C HIS A 40 21.69 11.56 -0.18
N SER A 41 22.33 12.69 -0.47
CA SER A 41 21.64 13.96 -0.62
C SER A 41 20.72 14.01 -1.85
N TRP A 42 21.12 13.42 -2.99
CA TRP A 42 20.30 13.38 -4.21
C TRP A 42 19.06 12.52 -4.03
N VAL A 43 19.23 11.30 -3.54
CA VAL A 43 18.11 10.38 -3.30
C VAL A 43 17.22 10.91 -2.18
N GLY A 44 17.80 11.48 -1.13
CA GLY A 44 17.05 12.09 -0.03
C GLY A 44 16.19 13.25 -0.48
N LEU A 45 16.74 14.21 -1.24
CA LEU A 45 15.96 15.34 -1.75
C LEU A 45 14.86 14.87 -2.71
N ALA A 46 15.17 13.91 -3.60
CA ALA A 46 14.16 13.33 -4.48
C ALA A 46 13.02 12.67 -3.69
N ALA A 47 13.33 11.92 -2.62
CA ALA A 47 12.33 11.33 -1.74
C ALA A 47 11.45 12.39 -1.05
N VAL A 48 12.02 13.51 -0.58
CA VAL A 48 11.25 14.60 0.03
C VAL A 48 10.34 15.29 -0.97
N ILE A 49 10.81 15.53 -2.20
CA ILE A 49 9.99 16.13 -3.27
C ILE A 49 8.81 15.20 -3.61
N LEU A 50 9.08 13.91 -3.82
CA LEU A 50 8.04 12.92 -4.10
C LEU A 50 7.05 12.79 -2.94
N TYR A 51 7.54 12.82 -1.69
CA TYR A 51 6.69 12.78 -0.51
C TYR A 51 5.80 14.02 -0.38
N SER A 52 6.33 15.21 -0.69
CA SER A 52 5.56 16.46 -0.73
C SER A 52 4.44 16.40 -1.77
N LEU A 53 4.76 15.93 -2.99
CA LEU A 53 3.79 15.76 -4.06
C LEU A 53 2.72 14.73 -3.68
N GLN A 54 3.13 13.61 -3.11
CA GLN A 54 2.25 12.56 -2.61
C GLN A 54 1.28 13.08 -1.53
N LEU A 55 1.78 13.93 -0.63
CA LEU A 55 0.99 14.54 0.44
C LEU A 55 -0.07 15.50 -0.12
N VAL A 56 0.33 16.41 -1.01
CA VAL A 56 -0.58 17.38 -1.64
C VAL A 56 -1.64 16.66 -2.46
N LEU A 57 -1.24 15.73 -3.33
CA LEU A 57 -2.19 14.95 -4.13
C LEU A 57 -3.11 14.11 -3.25
N GLY A 58 -2.58 13.51 -2.18
CA GLY A 58 -3.35 12.72 -1.23
C GLY A 58 -4.45 13.53 -0.54
N VAL A 59 -4.12 14.74 -0.08
CA VAL A 59 -5.09 15.66 0.53
C VAL A 59 -6.13 16.11 -0.50
N CYS A 60 -5.70 16.60 -1.66
CA CYS A 60 -6.61 17.11 -2.70
C CYS A 60 -7.57 16.04 -3.23
N ILE A 61 -7.09 14.82 -3.47
CA ILE A 61 -7.90 13.76 -4.10
C ILE A 61 -8.78 13.02 -3.07
N TYR A 62 -8.25 12.72 -1.87
CA TYR A 62 -8.93 11.81 -0.95
C TYR A 62 -9.61 12.48 0.25
N LEU A 63 -9.18 13.67 0.67
CA LEU A 63 -9.78 14.40 1.80
C LEU A 63 -10.85 15.41 1.36
N ILE A 64 -10.65 16.10 0.23
CA ILE A 64 -11.64 17.04 -0.30
C ILE A 64 -12.84 16.26 -0.87
N PRO A 65 -14.10 16.59 -0.50
CA PRO A 65 -15.29 15.84 -0.95
C PRO A 65 -15.66 16.09 -2.42
N ILE A 66 -15.05 17.08 -3.08
CA ILE A 66 -15.40 17.56 -4.42
C ILE A 66 -14.85 16.63 -5.53
N THR A 67 -13.80 15.85 -5.23
CA THR A 67 -13.09 15.08 -6.25
C THR A 67 -13.94 13.91 -6.80
N PRO A 68 -14.09 13.78 -8.14
CA PRO A 68 -14.87 12.71 -8.75
C PRO A 68 -14.39 11.30 -8.40
N ILE A 69 -15.31 10.34 -8.34
CA ILE A 69 -15.03 8.94 -7.96
C ILE A 69 -14.09 8.26 -8.96
N TYR A 70 -14.24 8.50 -10.27
CA TYR A 70 -13.36 7.90 -11.28
C TYR A 70 -11.90 8.35 -11.10
N LEU A 71 -11.67 9.62 -10.72
CA LEU A 71 -10.33 10.15 -10.49
C LEU A 71 -9.70 9.52 -9.25
N ARG A 72 -10.47 9.39 -8.17
CA ARG A 72 -10.03 8.67 -6.96
C ARG A 72 -9.65 7.22 -7.26
N ALA A 73 -10.43 6.53 -8.10
CA ALA A 73 -10.15 5.15 -8.49
C ALA A 73 -8.87 5.05 -9.35
N ALA A 74 -8.68 5.97 -10.30
CA ALA A 74 -7.51 5.98 -11.19
C ALA A 74 -6.21 6.29 -10.45
N PHE A 75 -6.23 7.22 -9.47
CA PHE A 75 -5.04 7.61 -8.71
C PHE A 75 -4.72 6.68 -7.52
N MET A 76 -5.63 5.79 -7.12
CA MET A 76 -5.44 4.92 -5.96
C MET A 76 -4.25 3.96 -6.11
N PRO A 77 -4.06 3.25 -7.24
CA PRO A 77 -2.91 2.37 -7.44
C PRO A 77 -1.60 3.16 -7.41
N LEU A 78 -1.59 4.34 -8.06
CA LEU A 78 -0.42 5.21 -8.07
C LEU A 78 -0.07 5.66 -6.66
N HIS A 79 -1.04 6.16 -5.89
CA HIS A 79 -0.84 6.60 -4.51
C HIS A 79 -0.30 5.47 -3.61
N VAL A 80 -0.84 4.25 -3.72
CA VAL A 80 -0.34 3.12 -2.92
C VAL A 80 1.09 2.76 -3.33
N TYR A 81 1.36 2.59 -4.62
CA TYR A 81 2.67 2.20 -5.11
C TYR A 81 3.74 3.27 -4.79
N SER A 82 3.46 4.53 -5.10
CA SER A 82 4.39 5.63 -4.81
C SER A 82 4.65 5.77 -3.32
N GLY A 83 3.65 5.57 -2.46
CA GLY A 83 3.81 5.60 -1.01
C GLY A 83 4.79 4.53 -0.51
N LEU A 84 4.67 3.29 -0.99
CA LEU A 84 5.60 2.21 -0.64
C LEU A 84 7.00 2.46 -1.20
N PHE A 85 7.09 2.96 -2.43
CA PHE A 85 8.37 3.29 -3.07
C PHE A 85 9.12 4.41 -2.33
N ILE A 86 8.42 5.48 -1.94
CA ILE A 86 8.98 6.58 -1.14
C ILE A 86 9.46 6.04 0.21
N PHE A 87 8.66 5.22 0.89
CA PHE A 87 9.04 4.64 2.18
C PHE A 87 10.33 3.80 2.07
N ALA A 88 10.43 2.94 1.06
CA ALA A 88 11.65 2.17 0.79
C ALA A 88 12.85 3.07 0.45
N SER A 89 12.63 4.12 -0.35
CA SER A 89 13.67 5.10 -0.72
C SER A 89 14.19 5.88 0.49
N VAL A 90 13.32 6.23 1.44
CA VAL A 90 13.70 6.88 2.71
C VAL A 90 14.54 5.95 3.57
N ILE A 91 14.20 4.66 3.65
CA ILE A 91 15.03 3.67 4.36
C ILE A 91 16.44 3.60 3.73
N ALA A 92 16.52 3.44 2.40
CA ALA A 92 17.80 3.43 1.70
C ALA A 92 18.59 4.73 1.95
N THR A 93 17.91 5.88 1.91
CA THR A 93 18.51 7.19 2.22
C THR A 93 19.05 7.24 3.64
N ALA A 94 18.30 6.75 4.63
CA ALA A 94 18.75 6.73 6.02
C ALA A 94 20.01 5.88 6.20
N LEU A 95 20.07 4.69 5.57
CA LEU A 95 21.23 3.81 5.62
C LEU A 95 22.46 4.44 4.96
N MET A 96 22.29 5.10 3.81
CA MET A 96 23.38 5.85 3.16
C MET A 96 23.88 6.98 4.07
N GLY A 97 22.97 7.74 4.70
CA GLY A 97 23.33 8.84 5.60
C GLY A 97 24.04 8.38 6.86
N ILE A 98 23.58 7.29 7.48
CA ILE A 98 24.27 6.64 8.60
C ILE A 98 25.68 6.23 8.20
N THR A 99 25.82 5.58 7.03
CA THR A 99 27.11 5.10 6.54
C THR A 99 28.07 6.26 6.26
N GLU A 100 27.61 7.32 5.56
CA GLU A 100 28.38 8.54 5.33
C GLU A 100 28.83 9.16 6.67
N LYS A 101 27.92 9.26 7.63
CA LYS A 101 28.22 9.86 8.93
C LYS A 101 29.24 9.06 9.73
N LEU A 102 29.18 7.73 9.72
CA LEU A 102 30.17 6.88 10.39
C LEU A 102 31.54 6.97 9.72
N ILE A 103 31.59 6.95 8.39
CA ILE A 103 32.84 7.06 7.63
C ILE A 103 33.53 8.40 7.88
N PHE A 104 32.77 9.50 7.89
CA PHE A 104 33.34 10.84 8.06
C PHE A 104 33.55 11.24 9.54
N GLY A 105 32.71 10.73 10.43
CA GLY A 105 32.69 11.06 11.86
C GLY A 105 33.72 10.30 12.67
N LEU A 106 33.93 9.01 12.41
CA LEU A 106 34.83 8.16 13.20
C LEU A 106 36.26 8.17 12.65
N LYS A 107 37.04 9.15 13.09
CA LYS A 107 38.46 9.30 12.69
C LYS A 107 39.42 8.53 13.60
N TYR A 108 39.19 8.55 14.92
CA TYR A 108 40.00 7.84 15.91
C TYR A 108 39.15 7.47 17.14
N PRO A 109 38.90 6.18 17.42
CA PRO A 109 39.18 5.00 16.56
C PRO A 109 38.46 5.07 15.20
N LYS A 110 38.99 4.41 14.17
CA LYS A 110 38.40 4.44 12.83
C LYS A 110 37.19 3.53 12.77
N TYR A 111 36.26 3.82 11.86
CA TYR A 111 35.05 3.01 11.67
C TYR A 111 35.36 1.49 11.50
N LYS A 112 36.38 1.15 10.71
CA LYS A 112 36.80 -0.24 10.47
C LYS A 112 37.24 -1.00 11.74
N ASP A 113 37.67 -0.28 12.77
CA ASP A 113 38.12 -0.87 14.03
C ASP A 113 36.93 -1.22 14.94
N SER A 114 35.70 -1.03 14.44
CA SER A 114 34.45 -1.39 15.09
C SER A 114 34.31 -0.84 16.52
N PRO A 115 34.52 0.48 16.73
CA PRO A 115 34.34 1.06 18.05
C PRO A 115 32.89 0.91 18.54
N PRO A 116 32.62 1.03 19.85
CA PRO A 116 31.28 0.85 20.39
C PRO A 116 30.20 1.69 19.69
N GLU A 117 30.52 2.93 19.32
CA GLU A 117 29.63 3.81 18.55
C GLU A 117 29.29 3.24 17.17
N ALA A 118 30.28 2.69 16.44
CA ALA A 118 30.08 2.06 15.14
C ALA A 118 29.12 0.86 15.24
N ASN A 119 29.34 0.00 16.22
CA ASN A 119 28.49 -1.18 16.43
C ASN A 119 27.06 -0.77 16.79
N PHE A 120 26.91 0.20 17.68
CA PHE A 120 25.60 0.71 18.08
C PHE A 120 24.82 1.28 16.89
N VAL A 121 25.44 2.13 16.08
CA VAL A 121 24.79 2.78 14.94
C VAL A 121 24.54 1.76 13.80
N ASN A 122 25.39 0.76 13.62
CA ASN A 122 25.13 -0.34 12.69
C ASN A 122 23.91 -1.17 13.11
N VAL A 123 23.77 -1.48 14.40
CA VAL A 123 22.57 -2.14 14.94
C VAL A 123 21.33 -1.29 14.69
N LEU A 124 21.40 0.04 14.90
CA LEU A 124 20.31 0.95 14.53
C LEU A 124 19.95 0.85 13.04
N GLY A 125 20.94 0.82 12.15
CA GLY A 125 20.73 0.62 10.71
C GLY A 125 19.98 -0.68 10.40
N VAL A 126 20.39 -1.79 11.02
CA VAL A 126 19.69 -3.08 10.89
C VAL A 126 18.25 -3.01 11.41
N LEU A 127 18.02 -2.36 12.56
CA LEU A 127 16.69 -2.17 13.11
C LEU A 127 15.77 -1.37 12.17
N ILE A 128 16.29 -0.34 11.50
CA ILE A 128 15.55 0.42 10.49
C ILE A 128 15.14 -0.48 9.32
N VAL A 129 16.03 -1.36 8.84
CA VAL A 129 15.71 -2.33 7.78
C VAL A 129 14.62 -3.30 8.22
N VAL A 130 14.75 -3.88 9.42
CA VAL A 130 13.76 -4.82 9.96
C VAL A 130 12.40 -4.15 10.13
N PHE A 131 12.37 -2.93 10.69
CA PHE A 131 11.15 -2.12 10.78
C PHE A 131 10.52 -1.92 9.40
N GLY A 132 11.32 -1.50 8.41
CA GLY A 132 10.88 -1.32 7.03
C GLY A 132 10.27 -2.58 6.42
N ALA A 133 10.94 -3.71 6.56
CA ALA A 133 10.48 -5.00 6.05
C ALA A 133 9.13 -5.42 6.68
N ILE A 134 8.99 -5.25 8.00
CA ILE A 134 7.73 -5.55 8.72
C ILE A 134 6.60 -4.64 8.22
N ILE A 135 6.83 -3.34 8.07
CA ILE A 135 5.82 -2.40 7.58
C ILE A 135 5.40 -2.72 6.13
N LEU A 136 6.36 -2.98 5.25
CA LEU A 136 6.08 -3.36 3.85
C LEU A 136 5.31 -4.68 3.78
N TRP A 137 5.66 -5.65 4.62
CA TRP A 137 4.91 -6.90 4.75
C TRP A 137 3.45 -6.65 5.15
N ILE A 138 3.23 -5.91 6.24
CA ILE A 138 1.89 -5.57 6.72
C ILE A 138 1.08 -4.84 5.63
N ALA A 139 1.69 -3.85 4.99
CA ALA A 139 1.02 -3.00 4.00
C ALA A 139 0.65 -3.73 2.70
N THR A 140 1.35 -4.82 2.37
CA THR A 140 1.13 -5.59 1.14
C THR A 140 0.22 -6.81 1.34
N ARG A 141 -0.16 -7.15 2.58
CA ARG A 141 -1.09 -8.28 2.86
C ARG A 141 -2.53 -7.95 2.44
N PRO A 142 -3.11 -8.62 1.41
CA PRO A 142 -4.47 -8.33 0.96
C PRO A 142 -5.53 -8.65 2.02
N SER A 143 -5.28 -9.67 2.85
CA SER A 143 -6.16 -10.10 3.95
C SER A 143 -6.31 -9.07 5.06
N TRP A 144 -5.38 -8.12 5.18
CA TRP A 144 -5.42 -7.05 6.18
C TRP A 144 -5.87 -5.71 5.59
N LYS A 145 -6.19 -5.69 4.29
CA LYS A 145 -6.73 -4.51 3.64
C LYS A 145 -8.11 -4.20 4.23
N ARG A 146 -8.31 -2.94 4.61
CA ARG A 146 -9.61 -2.47 5.12
C ARG A 146 -10.71 -2.73 4.07
N PRO A 147 -11.85 -3.35 4.45
CA PRO A 147 -12.99 -3.53 3.55
C PRO A 147 -13.50 -2.18 3.02
N SER A 148 -14.02 -2.17 1.79
CA SER A 148 -14.56 -0.96 1.20
C SER A 148 -15.78 -0.49 2.00
N GLU A 149 -15.96 0.84 2.11
CA GLU A 149 -17.13 1.39 2.82
C GLU A 149 -18.46 0.98 2.17
N GLN A 150 -18.46 0.62 0.89
CA GLN A 150 -19.63 0.08 0.18
C GLN A 150 -20.02 -1.32 0.68
N VAL A 151 -19.03 -2.21 0.91
CA VAL A 151 -19.28 -3.55 1.47
C VAL A 151 -19.71 -3.46 2.94
N LEU A 152 -19.13 -2.54 3.71
CA LEU A 152 -19.54 -2.30 5.10
C LEU A 152 -20.97 -1.73 5.20
N ARG A 153 -21.41 -0.94 4.21
CA ARG A 153 -22.77 -0.39 4.15
C ARG A 153 -23.82 -1.37 3.62
N SER A 154 -23.45 -2.45 2.92
CA SER A 154 -24.39 -3.47 2.42
C SER A 154 -24.62 -4.64 3.39
N LEU A 155 -23.72 -4.86 4.35
CA LEU A 155 -23.88 -5.88 5.41
C LEU A 155 -25.12 -5.72 6.32
N PRO A 156 -25.63 -4.50 6.63
CA PRO A 156 -26.86 -4.35 7.39
C PRO A 156 -28.10 -4.84 6.63
N THR A 157 -28.13 -4.70 5.30
CA THR A 157 -29.32 -4.98 4.48
C THR A 157 -29.54 -6.48 4.24
N TYR A 158 -28.49 -7.30 4.24
CA TYR A 158 -28.62 -8.75 4.02
C TYR A 158 -29.09 -9.51 5.27
N ARG A 159 -28.76 -9.01 6.47
CA ARG A 159 -29.11 -9.69 7.73
C ARG A 159 -30.60 -9.56 8.09
N ASP A 160 -31.29 -8.58 7.53
CA ASP A 160 -32.71 -8.31 7.77
C ASP A 160 -33.64 -9.00 6.76
N GLY A 161 -33.10 -9.62 5.69
CA GLY A 161 -33.88 -10.27 4.63
C GLY A 161 -34.09 -11.79 4.76
N SER A 162 -33.50 -12.46 5.77
CA SER A 162 -33.53 -13.93 5.89
C SER A 162 -34.20 -14.45 7.16
N ALA A 163 -34.78 -13.60 8.00
CA ALA A 163 -35.42 -13.98 9.26
C ALA A 163 -36.89 -13.53 9.31
N GLY A 164 -37.71 -13.99 8.36
CA GLY A 164 -39.13 -13.67 8.37
C GLY A 164 -39.91 -14.34 7.25
N THR A 165 -40.38 -15.57 7.50
CA THR A 165 -41.69 -16.11 7.12
C THR A 165 -41.60 -17.61 6.88
N LYS A 166 -41.81 -18.40 7.93
CA LYS A 166 -42.47 -19.71 7.86
C LYS A 166 -43.70 -19.64 8.77
N MET A 167 -44.90 -19.71 8.19
CA MET A 167 -46.06 -20.54 8.61
C MET A 167 -47.41 -19.96 8.14
N GLY A 168 -48.27 -20.87 7.65
CA GLY A 168 -49.71 -20.70 7.39
C GLY A 168 -50.03 -20.14 6.00
N THR A 169 -50.88 -20.71 5.15
CA THR A 169 -52.09 -21.50 5.42
C THR A 169 -52.49 -22.23 4.13
N ALA A 170 -52.95 -23.47 4.27
CA ALA A 170 -53.56 -24.26 3.20
C ALA A 170 -54.93 -23.67 2.81
N LEU A 171 -55.20 -23.53 1.51
CA LEU A 171 -56.55 -23.74 0.98
C LEU A 171 -56.46 -24.20 -0.47
N SER A 172 -56.98 -25.40 -0.69
CA SER A 172 -57.14 -26.08 -1.96
C SER A 172 -58.26 -25.43 -2.78
N GLN A 173 -58.03 -25.27 -4.08
CA GLN A 173 -59.11 -25.29 -5.06
C GLN A 173 -58.62 -26.01 -6.32
N GLN A 174 -59.17 -27.20 -6.52
CA GLN A 174 -59.06 -28.02 -7.72
C GLN A 174 -60.40 -28.00 -8.46
N THR A 175 -60.33 -27.83 -9.79
CA THR A 175 -61.24 -28.34 -10.84
C THR A 175 -60.49 -28.10 -12.17
N ASP A 176 -59.84 -29.11 -12.78
CA ASP A 176 -60.34 -30.11 -13.76
C ASP A 176 -60.75 -29.42 -15.10
N LEU A 177 -60.21 -29.72 -16.30
CA LEU A 177 -60.29 -31.00 -17.06
C LEU A 177 -59.36 -31.04 -18.33
N ILE A 178 -58.66 -32.19 -18.52
CA ILE A 178 -58.40 -33.03 -19.76
C ILE A 178 -57.31 -32.64 -20.83
N ASP A 179 -56.07 -33.16 -20.69
CA ASP A 179 -55.26 -34.19 -21.47
C ASP A 179 -55.32 -34.39 -23.03
N PRO A 180 -54.37 -35.13 -23.71
CA PRO A 180 -52.88 -35.13 -23.73
C PRO A 180 -52.22 -35.43 -25.14
N GLU A 181 -50.89 -35.71 -25.15
CA GLU A 181 -50.01 -36.34 -26.19
C GLU A 181 -49.31 -35.45 -27.26
N GLY A 182 -48.01 -35.62 -27.58
CA GLY A 182 -47.05 -36.64 -27.16
C GLY A 182 -45.60 -36.45 -27.69
N ASN A 183 -44.69 -37.25 -27.08
CA ASN A 183 -43.50 -37.97 -27.58
C ASN A 183 -42.44 -37.21 -28.46
N GLY A 184 -41.13 -37.40 -28.32
CA GLY A 184 -40.37 -38.49 -27.72
C GLY A 184 -38.85 -38.34 -27.83
N ASP A 185 -38.21 -39.44 -27.45
CA ASP A 185 -36.84 -39.66 -26.99
C ASP A 185 -35.64 -39.47 -27.93
N ALA A 186 -34.49 -39.26 -27.27
CA ALA A 186 -33.14 -39.86 -27.45
C ALA A 186 -32.45 -39.88 -28.83
N ARG A 187 -31.12 -39.62 -28.85
CA ARG A 187 -30.06 -40.61 -29.19
C ARG A 187 -28.64 -40.02 -29.17
N ARG A 188 -27.76 -40.68 -28.40
CA ARG A 188 -26.29 -40.54 -28.37
C ARG A 188 -25.60 -41.05 -29.65
N ARG A 189 -24.44 -40.47 -30.02
CA ARG A 189 -23.24 -41.01 -30.72
C ARG A 189 -22.42 -39.80 -31.22
N SER A 190 -21.10 -39.74 -31.33
CA SER A 190 -19.95 -40.62 -31.11
C SER A 190 -18.72 -39.71 -31.19
N GLY A 191 -17.63 -40.02 -30.46
CA GLY A 191 -16.40 -39.25 -30.51
C GLY A 191 -15.57 -39.45 -31.78
N LYS A 192 -14.57 -38.57 -31.96
CA LYS A 192 -13.32 -38.85 -32.65
C LYS A 192 -12.18 -38.01 -32.03
N LEU A 193 -11.24 -38.71 -31.39
CA LEU A 193 -9.87 -38.24 -31.16
C LEU A 193 -9.15 -38.13 -32.52
N GLU A 194 -8.21 -37.19 -32.66
CA GLU A 194 -6.80 -37.55 -32.84
C GLU A 194 -5.89 -36.32 -32.76
N ASP A 195 -4.91 -36.46 -31.88
CA ASP A 195 -3.69 -35.69 -31.67
C ASP A 195 -2.58 -36.26 -32.59
N SER A 196 -1.45 -35.56 -32.67
CA SER A 196 -0.14 -35.96 -33.24
C SER A 196 0.15 -35.59 -34.71
N GLY A 197 0.91 -34.51 -34.87
CA GLY A 197 1.72 -34.22 -36.04
C GLY A 197 3.09 -33.66 -35.60
N GLN A 198 4.14 -34.40 -35.91
CA GLN A 198 5.46 -34.41 -35.29
C GLN A 198 6.52 -33.78 -36.24
N VAL A 199 7.61 -33.26 -35.66
CA VAL A 199 8.99 -33.10 -36.23
C VAL A 199 9.24 -32.19 -37.44
N ASN A 200 9.89 -31.05 -37.21
CA ASN A 200 11.28 -30.72 -37.62
C ASN A 200 11.70 -29.35 -37.08
#